data_AF-K1QKD4-F1
#
_entry.id   AF-K1QKD4-F1
#
_cell.length_a   1.000
_cell.length_b   1.000
_cell.length_c   1.000
_cell.angle_alpha   90.00
_cell.angle_beta   90.00
_cell.angle_gamma   90.00
#
_symmetry.space_group_name_H-M   'P 1'
#
loop_
_entity.id
_entity.type
_entity.pdbx_description
1 polymer ?
#
loop_
_entity_poly.entity_id
_entity_poly.type
_entity_poly.pdbx_seq_one_letter_code
_entity_poly.pdbx_strand_id
1 'polypeptide(L)'
;MVWPISTKTTIEGRNLSVTCSYTMGEPTATRVYWTKSDSVFRYDGQMLWIPNIEIEDSGTYVCHAENSYSSGNRGTANTTIQIDVQYPPSIQPFETLRAVEGTTLVIPCNVIAGNPAETSTQWMRDGVGFNQSGTSLVLSTIERSQSGTYVCMAQNTYFDDSHGEDNQSVTVDVECK
;
A
#
# COMPACT_ATOMS: atom_id res chain seq x y z
N MET A 1 -16.86 -26.19 -11.32
CA MET A 1 -16.14 -26.07 -10.04
C MET A 1 -15.52 -24.68 -10.03
N VAL A 2 -15.99 -23.79 -9.17
CA VAL A 2 -15.53 -22.39 -9.12
C VAL A 2 -14.24 -22.41 -8.30
N TRP A 3 -13.09 -22.28 -8.97
CA TRP A 3 -11.83 -22.11 -8.25
C TRP A 3 -11.85 -20.74 -7.57
N PRO A 4 -11.39 -20.61 -6.31
CA PRO A 4 -11.30 -19.30 -5.67
C PRO A 4 -10.39 -18.40 -6.51
N ILE A 5 -10.70 -17.10 -6.53
CA ILE A 5 -9.83 -16.09 -7.14
C ILE A 5 -8.45 -16.21 -6.48
N SER A 6 -7.40 -16.39 -7.28
CA SER A 6 -6.04 -16.43 -6.76
C SER A 6 -5.61 -14.99 -6.45
N THR A 7 -5.16 -14.71 -5.23
CA THR A 7 -4.60 -13.40 -4.89
C THR A 7 -3.08 -13.47 -4.95
N LYS A 8 -2.48 -12.49 -5.60
CA LYS A 8 -1.03 -12.29 -5.64
C LYS A 8 -0.69 -10.92 -5.07
N THR A 9 -0.04 -10.94 -3.91
CA THR A 9 0.41 -9.72 -3.23
C THR A 9 1.87 -9.41 -3.56
N THR A 10 2.19 -8.13 -3.70
CA THR A 10 3.56 -7.60 -3.88
C THR A 10 3.65 -6.22 -3.24
N ILE A 11 4.86 -5.66 -3.14
CA ILE A 11 5.08 -4.29 -2.63
C ILE A 11 5.41 -3.38 -3.82
N GLU A 12 4.99 -2.12 -3.74
CA GLU A 12 5.30 -1.05 -4.69
C GLU A 12 6.80 -1.00 -5.03
N GLY A 13 7.13 -0.76 -6.29
CA GLY A 13 8.50 -0.72 -6.79
C GLY A 13 9.19 -2.09 -6.91
N ARG A 14 8.55 -3.19 -6.48
CA ARG A 14 9.06 -4.54 -6.76
C ARG A 14 8.62 -5.03 -8.14
N ASN A 15 9.29 -6.06 -8.64
CA ASN A 15 8.88 -6.69 -9.88
C ASN A 15 7.89 -7.82 -9.61
N LEU A 16 6.79 -7.84 -10.34
CA LEU A 16 5.77 -8.87 -10.26
C LEU A 16 5.86 -9.84 -11.45
N SER A 17 5.86 -11.13 -11.15
CA SER A 17 5.71 -12.20 -12.13
C SER A 17 4.54 -13.12 -11.77
N VAL A 18 3.59 -13.29 -12.69
CA VAL A 18 2.45 -14.20 -12.50
C VAL A 18 2.31 -15.11 -13.71
N THR A 19 2.37 -16.42 -13.48
CA THR A 19 2.23 -17.42 -14.54
C THR A 19 0.80 -17.95 -14.58
N CYS A 20 0.22 -17.99 -15.76
CA CYS A 20 -1.09 -18.58 -15.96
C CYS A 20 -0.97 -20.10 -15.99
N SER A 21 -1.62 -20.75 -15.03
CA SER A 21 -1.75 -22.21 -14.97
C SER A 21 -3.02 -22.63 -15.72
N TYR A 22 -2.85 -23.35 -16.83
CA TYR A 22 -3.95 -23.92 -17.60
C TYR A 22 -3.61 -25.36 -17.99
N THR A 23 -4.63 -26.19 -18.12
CA THR A 23 -4.47 -27.52 -18.70
C THR A 23 -4.35 -27.35 -20.21
N MET A 24 -3.27 -27.86 -20.81
CA MET A 24 -3.14 -27.87 -22.27
C MET A 24 -4.34 -28.59 -22.87
N GLY A 25 -5.09 -27.87 -23.71
CA GLY A 25 -6.16 -28.47 -24.51
C GLY A 25 -5.57 -29.23 -25.70
N GLU A 26 -6.34 -30.17 -26.22
CA GLU A 26 -6.16 -30.73 -27.57
C GLU A 26 -6.90 -29.80 -28.55
N PRO A 27 -6.24 -29.12 -29.51
CA PRO A 27 -4.82 -29.16 -29.89
C PRO A 27 -3.88 -28.26 -29.07
N THR A 28 -2.57 -28.52 -29.10
CA THR A 28 -1.54 -27.83 -28.27
C THR A 28 -1.33 -26.34 -28.59
N ALA A 29 -1.92 -25.82 -29.67
CA ALA A 29 -1.83 -24.43 -30.07
C ALA A 29 -2.79 -23.54 -29.26
N THR A 30 -2.42 -23.28 -28.00
CA THR A 30 -3.17 -22.38 -27.11
C THR A 30 -2.58 -20.98 -27.13
N ARG A 31 -3.36 -19.96 -27.54
CA ARG A 31 -2.99 -18.56 -27.37
C ARG A 31 -3.30 -18.16 -25.92
N VAL A 32 -2.28 -17.72 -25.20
CA VAL A 32 -2.41 -17.29 -23.80
C VAL A 32 -2.12 -15.81 -23.68
N TYR A 33 -2.94 -15.12 -22.90
CA TYR A 33 -2.76 -13.70 -22.65
C TYR A 33 -3.48 -13.20 -21.42
N TRP A 34 -3.13 -11.98 -21.00
CA TRP A 34 -3.69 -11.30 -19.85
C TRP A 34 -4.42 -10.03 -20.24
N THR A 35 -5.50 -9.75 -19.54
CA THR A 35 -6.19 -8.46 -19.52
C THR A 35 -6.37 -7.99 -18.09
N LYS A 36 -6.44 -6.69 -17.86
CA LYS A 36 -6.84 -6.13 -16.55
C LYS A 36 -8.27 -5.62 -16.65
N SER A 37 -9.12 -6.02 -15.70
CA SER A 37 -10.50 -5.54 -15.59
C SER A 37 -10.54 -4.02 -15.58
N ASP A 38 -11.58 -3.44 -16.19
CA ASP A 38 -11.82 -1.99 -16.24
C ASP A 38 -10.72 -1.17 -16.93
N SER A 39 -9.87 -1.81 -17.75
CA SER A 39 -8.85 -1.13 -18.56
C SER A 39 -8.71 -1.77 -19.94
N VAL A 40 -8.02 -1.08 -20.85
CA VAL A 40 -7.63 -1.62 -22.17
C VAL A 40 -6.30 -2.40 -22.13
N PHE A 41 -5.78 -2.70 -20.93
CA PHE A 41 -4.52 -3.40 -20.76
C PHE A 41 -4.57 -4.81 -21.36
N ARG A 42 -3.52 -5.15 -22.12
CA ARG A 42 -3.39 -6.43 -22.81
C ARG A 42 -1.93 -6.87 -22.88
N TYR A 43 -1.63 -8.07 -22.40
CA TYR A 43 -0.27 -8.62 -22.37
C TYR A 43 -0.25 -10.04 -22.95
N ASP A 44 0.47 -10.24 -24.06
CA ASP A 44 0.58 -11.57 -24.69
C ASP A 44 1.63 -12.42 -23.99
N GLY A 45 1.31 -13.69 -23.77
CA GLY A 45 2.21 -14.65 -23.14
C GLY A 45 1.61 -15.29 -21.90
N GLN A 46 2.19 -16.42 -21.51
CA GLN A 46 1.75 -17.18 -20.35
C GLN A 46 2.10 -16.49 -19.03
N MET A 47 3.24 -15.81 -18.96
CA MET A 47 3.74 -15.12 -17.77
C MET A 47 3.55 -13.61 -17.91
N LEU A 48 2.71 -13.03 -17.07
CA LEU A 48 2.59 -11.59 -16.89
C LEU A 48 3.81 -11.09 -16.11
N TRP A 49 4.52 -10.12 -16.67
CA TRP A 49 5.67 -9.47 -16.06
C TRP A 49 5.42 -7.96 -15.97
N ILE A 50 5.43 -7.43 -14.75
CA ILE A 50 5.28 -6.00 -14.48
C ILE A 50 6.49 -5.57 -13.62
N PRO A 51 7.50 -4.92 -14.20
CA PRO A 51 8.64 -4.40 -13.45
C PRO A 51 8.27 -3.10 -12.72
N ASN A 52 8.88 -2.83 -11.57
CA ASN A 52 8.60 -1.64 -10.74
C ASN A 52 7.10 -1.35 -10.62
N ILE A 53 6.36 -2.30 -10.04
CA ILE A 53 4.90 -2.22 -9.98
C ILE A 53 4.42 -1.00 -9.16
N GLU A 54 3.42 -0.28 -9.66
CA GLU A 54 2.87 0.92 -9.01
C GLU A 54 1.52 0.63 -8.33
N ILE A 55 1.04 1.54 -7.50
CA ILE A 55 -0.24 1.36 -6.79
C ILE A 55 -1.41 1.17 -7.76
N GLU A 56 -1.37 1.86 -8.91
CA GLU A 56 -2.36 1.82 -9.98
C GLU A 56 -2.41 0.46 -10.67
N ASP A 57 -1.35 -0.35 -10.59
CA ASP A 57 -1.30 -1.69 -11.17
C ASP A 57 -2.13 -2.70 -10.38
N SER A 58 -2.53 -2.37 -9.14
CA SER A 58 -3.48 -3.17 -8.37
C SER A 58 -4.78 -3.39 -9.14
N GLY A 59 -5.43 -4.52 -8.86
CA GLY A 59 -6.75 -4.84 -9.38
C GLY A 59 -6.85 -6.25 -9.93
N THR A 60 -7.93 -6.49 -10.66
CA THR A 60 -8.28 -7.82 -11.15
C THR A 60 -7.70 -8.04 -12.54
N TYR A 61 -6.92 -9.10 -12.69
CA TYR A 61 -6.36 -9.56 -13.95
C TYR A 61 -7.00 -10.88 -14.36
N VAL A 62 -7.23 -11.03 -15.65
CA VAL A 62 -7.83 -12.22 -16.25
C VAL A 62 -6.81 -12.78 -17.22
N CYS A 63 -6.37 -14.01 -16.96
CA CYS A 63 -5.68 -14.80 -17.97
C CYS A 63 -6.72 -15.50 -18.85
N HIS A 64 -6.53 -15.42 -20.15
CA HIS A 64 -7.32 -16.07 -21.18
C HIS A 64 -6.43 -17.09 -21.88
N ALA A 65 -6.92 -18.33 -21.97
CA ALA A 65 -6.34 -19.39 -22.76
C ALA A 65 -7.32 -19.77 -23.86
N GLU A 66 -6.96 -19.48 -25.11
CA GLU A 66 -7.79 -19.75 -26.29
C GLU A 66 -7.19 -20.86 -27.13
N ASN A 67 -8.00 -21.85 -27.45
CA ASN A 67 -7.63 -22.94 -28.35
C ASN A 67 -8.50 -22.91 -29.60
N SER A 68 -7.89 -23.13 -30.77
CA SER A 68 -8.59 -23.21 -32.06
C SER A 68 -8.56 -24.64 -32.56
N TYR A 69 -9.74 -25.25 -32.66
CA TYR A 69 -9.89 -26.62 -33.15
C TYR A 69 -9.79 -26.66 -34.69
N SER A 70 -9.37 -27.80 -35.24
CA SER A 70 -9.35 -28.03 -36.70
C SER A 70 -10.72 -27.92 -37.36
N SER A 71 -11.81 -28.08 -36.60
CA SER A 71 -13.19 -27.84 -37.03
C SER A 71 -13.55 -26.36 -37.21
N GLY A 72 -12.66 -25.43 -36.82
CA GLY A 72 -12.94 -23.99 -36.77
C GLY A 72 -13.62 -23.52 -35.48
N ASN A 73 -13.98 -24.45 -34.58
CA ASN A 73 -14.49 -24.10 -33.25
C ASN A 73 -13.39 -23.48 -32.38
N ARG A 74 -13.78 -22.69 -31.38
CA ARG A 74 -12.85 -22.09 -30.40
C ARG A 74 -13.25 -22.50 -28.99
N GLY A 75 -12.28 -22.94 -28.22
CA GLY A 75 -12.41 -23.19 -26.78
C GLY A 75 -11.72 -22.07 -26.02
N THR A 76 -12.36 -21.54 -24.98
CA THR A 76 -11.79 -20.48 -24.14
C THR A 76 -11.86 -20.89 -22.68
N ALA A 77 -10.75 -20.76 -21.97
CA ALA A 77 -10.70 -20.96 -20.52
C ALA A 77 -10.05 -19.73 -19.88
N ASN A 78 -10.72 -19.19 -18.86
CA ASN A 78 -10.27 -17.98 -18.19
C ASN A 78 -10.03 -18.25 -16.71
N THR A 79 -9.00 -17.63 -16.15
CA THR A 79 -8.74 -17.62 -14.71
C THR A 79 -8.50 -16.20 -14.24
N THR A 80 -9.05 -15.88 -13.08
CA THR A 80 -9.02 -14.54 -12.50
C THR A 80 -8.05 -14.50 -11.34
N ILE A 81 -7.20 -13.48 -11.33
CA ILE A 81 -6.20 -13.23 -10.31
C ILE A 81 -6.36 -11.81 -9.80
N GLN A 82 -6.41 -11.64 -8.48
CA GLN A 82 -6.35 -10.32 -7.86
C GLN A 82 -4.89 -9.97 -7.58
N ILE A 83 -4.40 -8.88 -8.15
CA ILE A 83 -3.10 -8.30 -7.82
C ILE A 83 -3.32 -7.24 -6.73
N ASP A 84 -2.64 -7.42 -5.62
CA ASP A 84 -2.66 -6.54 -4.45
C ASP A 84 -1.27 -5.91 -4.26
N VAL A 85 -1.17 -4.60 -4.48
CA VAL A 85 0.09 -3.85 -4.30
C VAL A 85 0.06 -3.15 -2.94
N GLN A 86 1.00 -3.52 -2.08
CA GLN A 86 1.20 -2.94 -0.76
C GLN A 86 2.16 -1.74 -0.83
N TYR A 87 1.85 -0.70 -0.07
CA TYR A 87 2.54 0.59 -0.08
C TYR A 87 2.44 1.26 1.32
N PRO A 88 3.37 2.16 1.66
CA PRO A 88 3.43 2.74 3.01
C PRO A 88 2.26 3.70 3.28
N PRO A 89 1.93 3.98 4.55
CA PRO A 89 1.09 5.11 4.89
C PRO A 89 1.79 6.43 4.54
N SER A 90 1.03 7.54 4.50
CA SER A 90 1.59 8.88 4.34
C SER A 90 1.02 9.83 5.39
N ILE A 91 1.84 10.75 5.90
CA ILE A 91 1.45 11.74 6.89
C ILE A 91 1.35 13.11 6.21
N GLN A 92 0.21 13.77 6.37
CA GLN A 92 0.05 15.13 5.86
C GLN A 92 1.01 16.10 6.57
N PRO A 93 1.62 17.05 5.84
CA PRO A 93 2.52 18.03 6.45
C PRO A 93 1.84 18.81 7.58
N PHE A 94 2.61 19.10 8.63
CA PHE A 94 2.16 19.95 9.72
C PHE A 94 2.39 21.43 9.42
N GLU A 95 1.52 22.27 9.97
CA GLU A 95 1.80 23.69 10.12
C GLU A 95 2.58 23.96 11.42
N THR A 96 3.24 25.12 11.52
CA THR A 96 3.89 25.52 12.76
C THR A 96 2.84 25.81 13.83
N LEU A 97 3.00 25.25 15.02
CA LEU A 97 2.05 25.38 16.12
C LEU A 97 2.62 26.25 17.23
N ARG A 98 1.75 27.12 17.76
CA ARG A 98 2.02 27.93 18.95
C ARG A 98 1.08 27.48 20.06
N ALA A 99 1.62 27.35 21.26
CA ALA A 99 0.86 27.00 22.45
C ALA A 99 1.15 28.00 23.56
N VAL A 100 0.19 28.21 24.46
CA VAL A 100 0.39 29.06 25.64
C VAL A 100 0.75 28.16 26.82
N GLU A 101 1.75 28.58 27.59
CA GLU A 101 2.19 27.89 28.80
C GLU A 101 1.01 27.59 29.74
N GLY A 102 0.97 26.35 30.27
CA GLY A 102 -0.06 25.85 31.16
C GLY A 102 -1.35 25.37 30.48
N THR A 103 -1.44 25.43 29.15
CA THR A 103 -2.57 24.87 28.39
C THR A 103 -2.32 23.41 27.99
N THR A 104 -3.39 22.70 27.57
CA THR A 104 -3.27 21.36 26.96
C THR A 104 -3.25 21.51 25.45
N LEU A 105 -2.17 21.04 24.82
CA LEU A 105 -2.03 20.99 23.37
C LEU A 105 -2.31 19.57 22.86
N VAL A 106 -3.15 19.46 21.84
CA VAL A 106 -3.44 18.19 21.14
C VAL A 106 -3.09 18.37 19.67
N ILE A 107 -2.16 17.55 19.17
CA ILE A 107 -1.72 17.60 17.78
C ILE A 107 -2.14 16.31 17.09
N PRO A 108 -3.11 16.33 16.16
CA PRO A 108 -3.51 15.16 15.41
C PRO A 108 -2.45 14.81 14.35
N CYS A 109 -2.06 13.54 14.27
CA CYS A 109 -1.28 13.03 13.16
C CYS A 109 -2.23 12.59 12.04
N ASN A 110 -2.32 13.42 10.99
CA ASN A 110 -3.22 13.16 9.87
C ASN A 110 -2.59 12.13 8.92
N VAL A 111 -2.79 10.86 9.23
CA VAL A 111 -2.30 9.72 8.45
C VAL A 111 -3.30 9.37 7.35
N ILE A 112 -2.83 9.36 6.11
CA ILE A 112 -3.46 8.68 4.97
C ILE A 112 -2.99 7.22 5.02
N ALA A 113 -3.93 6.30 5.18
CA ALA A 113 -3.63 4.87 5.31
C ALA A 113 -2.94 4.32 4.05
N GLY A 114 -1.97 3.44 4.26
CA GLY A 114 -1.35 2.66 3.21
C GLY A 114 -2.14 1.39 2.88
N ASN A 115 -1.49 0.46 2.19
CA ASN A 115 -1.94 -0.92 2.06
C ASN A 115 -0.84 -1.87 2.55
N PRO A 116 -1.06 -2.71 3.59
CA PRO A 116 -2.29 -2.87 4.36
C PRO A 116 -2.72 -1.63 5.15
N ALA A 117 -4.02 -1.59 5.49
CA ALA A 117 -4.63 -0.44 6.16
C ALA A 117 -4.24 -0.34 7.64
N GLU A 118 -3.89 -1.46 8.27
CA GLU A 118 -3.45 -1.52 9.67
C GLU A 118 -2.14 -0.74 9.84
N THR A 119 -2.27 0.45 10.42
CA THR A 119 -1.16 1.37 10.63
C THR A 119 -0.95 1.62 12.12
N SER A 120 0.29 1.53 12.57
CA SER A 120 0.72 1.96 13.90
C SER A 120 1.20 3.40 13.86
N THR A 121 0.94 4.19 14.92
CA THR A 121 1.36 5.59 15.01
C THR A 121 2.07 5.85 16.32
N GLN A 122 3.21 6.53 16.23
CA GLN A 122 4.05 6.88 17.37
C GLN A 122 4.52 8.33 17.25
N TRP A 123 4.60 9.00 18.39
CA TRP A 123 5.16 10.33 18.55
C TRP A 123 6.48 10.27 19.28
N MET A 124 7.45 11.02 18.77
CA MET A 124 8.78 11.19 19.34
C MET A 124 9.11 12.69 19.46
N ARG A 125 10.06 13.04 20.31
CA ARG A 125 10.62 14.40 20.35
C ARG A 125 12.10 14.31 20.04
N ASP A 126 12.56 15.08 19.06
CA ASP A 126 13.94 15.02 18.60
C ASP A 126 14.93 15.31 19.75
N GLY A 127 15.90 14.43 19.92
CA GLY A 127 16.97 14.58 20.90
C GLY A 127 16.57 14.36 22.37
N VAL A 128 15.32 13.97 22.65
CA VAL A 128 14.82 13.72 24.01
C VAL A 128 14.19 12.33 24.05
N GLY A 129 14.40 11.57 25.13
CA GLY A 129 13.77 10.25 25.33
C GLY A 129 12.27 10.32 25.63
N PHE A 130 11.49 10.92 24.72
CA PHE A 130 10.04 11.07 24.79
C PHE A 130 9.39 10.22 23.71
N ASN A 131 8.47 9.34 24.12
CA ASN A 131 7.67 8.50 23.23
C ASN A 131 6.21 8.48 23.69
N GLN A 132 5.27 8.70 22.78
CA GLN A 132 3.83 8.56 23.04
C GLN A 132 3.17 7.81 21.88
N SER A 133 2.45 6.73 22.17
CA SER A 133 1.70 5.98 21.15
C SER A 133 0.32 6.60 20.92
N GLY A 134 -0.14 6.56 19.67
CA GLY A 134 -1.48 7.03 19.31
C GLY A 134 -1.49 7.97 18.11
N THR A 135 -2.68 8.20 17.57
CA THR A 135 -2.90 9.06 16.40
C THR A 135 -2.81 10.55 16.71
N SER A 136 -2.70 10.93 17.98
CA SER A 136 -2.54 12.32 18.40
C SER A 136 -1.53 12.44 19.53
N LEU A 137 -0.71 13.49 19.48
CA LEU A 137 0.17 13.88 20.57
C LEU A 137 -0.61 14.76 21.55
N VAL A 138 -0.61 14.37 22.82
CA VAL A 138 -1.23 15.11 23.92
C VAL A 138 -0.13 15.60 24.87
N LEU A 139 -0.01 16.92 24.98
CA LEU A 139 0.87 17.62 25.91
C LEU A 139 0.00 18.39 26.90
N SER A 140 -0.20 17.83 28.09
CA SER A 140 -1.01 18.44 29.16
C SER A 140 -0.19 19.43 29.97
N THR A 141 -0.76 20.60 30.28
CA THR A 141 -0.13 21.64 31.10
C THR A 141 1.28 21.98 30.57
N ILE A 142 1.35 22.37 29.29
CA ILE A 142 2.61 22.48 28.56
C ILE A 142 3.52 23.57 29.15
N GLU A 143 4.81 23.27 29.31
CA GLU A 143 5.83 24.19 29.81
C GLU A 143 6.70 24.76 28.67
N ARG A 144 7.35 25.91 28.90
CA ARG A 144 8.30 26.49 27.92
C ARG A 144 9.48 25.58 27.58
N SER A 145 9.87 24.71 28.51
CA SER A 145 10.91 23.69 28.31
C SER A 145 10.50 22.63 27.27
N GLN A 146 9.21 22.53 26.95
CA GLN A 146 8.65 21.60 25.98
C GLN A 146 8.61 22.15 24.54
N SER A 147 9.00 23.40 24.30
CA SER A 147 9.22 23.90 22.94
C SER A 147 10.24 23.03 22.19
N GLY A 148 9.98 22.74 20.92
CA GLY A 148 10.87 21.93 20.11
C GLY A 148 10.18 21.23 18.95
N THR A 149 10.91 20.30 18.33
CA THR A 149 10.42 19.50 17.21
C THR A 149 9.90 18.16 17.71
N TYR A 150 8.66 17.86 17.37
CA TYR A 150 8.00 16.59 17.59
C TYR A 150 7.82 15.89 16.26
N VAL A 151 8.02 14.58 16.23
CA VAL A 151 7.93 13.76 15.03
C VAL A 151 6.78 12.78 15.21
N CYS A 152 5.82 12.81 14.30
CA CYS A 152 4.89 11.72 14.14
C CYS A 152 5.47 10.71 13.15
N MET A 153 5.41 9.43 13.49
CA MET A 153 5.80 8.31 12.66
C MET A 153 4.60 7.37 12.49
N ALA A 154 4.32 6.98 11.26
CA ALA A 154 3.25 6.04 10.90
C ALA A 154 3.87 4.87 10.14
N GLN A 155 3.48 3.64 10.48
CA GLN A 155 4.07 2.42 9.91
C GLN A 155 3.04 1.31 9.71
N ASN A 156 3.08 0.63 8.57
CA ASN A 156 2.36 -0.63 8.33
C ASN A 156 3.33 -1.80 8.11
N THR A 157 2.79 -3.03 8.21
CA THR A 157 3.56 -4.27 8.00
C THR A 157 3.06 -4.98 6.75
N TYR A 158 3.97 -5.32 5.86
CA TYR A 158 3.69 -5.98 4.60
C TYR A 158 3.60 -7.51 4.75
N PHE A 159 3.18 -8.18 3.68
CA PHE A 159 2.98 -9.64 3.63
C PHE A 159 4.26 -10.46 3.87
N ASP A 160 5.44 -9.87 3.69
CA ASP A 160 6.75 -10.48 3.89
C ASP A 160 7.44 -10.02 5.18
N ASP A 161 6.65 -9.49 6.12
CA ASP A 161 7.09 -8.91 7.40
C ASP A 161 7.98 -7.66 7.28
N SER A 162 8.24 -7.16 6.07
CA SER A 162 8.87 -5.85 5.91
C SER A 162 7.89 -4.71 6.21
N HIS A 163 8.39 -3.49 6.34
CA HIS A 163 7.60 -2.35 6.81
C HIS A 163 7.65 -1.18 5.83
N GLY A 164 6.52 -0.51 5.71
CA GLY A 164 6.41 0.81 5.10
C GLY A 164 6.22 1.86 6.19
N GLU A 165 6.95 2.95 6.12
CA GLU A 165 6.86 4.03 7.09
C GLU A 165 6.90 5.41 6.44
N ASP A 166 6.27 6.38 7.10
CA ASP A 166 6.42 7.80 6.82
C ASP A 166 6.55 8.56 8.14
N ASN A 167 7.27 9.67 8.11
CA ASN A 167 7.46 10.53 9.27
C ASN A 167 7.32 12.00 8.92
N GLN A 168 6.70 12.77 9.82
CA GLN A 168 6.55 14.20 9.67
C GLN A 168 6.82 14.94 10.97
N SER A 169 7.52 16.06 10.84
CA SER A 169 7.94 16.90 11.95
C SER A 169 7.02 18.10 12.12
N VAL A 170 6.73 18.45 13.38
CA VAL A 170 6.03 19.67 13.76
C VAL A 170 6.86 20.42 14.80
N THR A 171 7.05 21.72 14.57
CA THR A 171 7.67 22.60 15.57
C THR A 171 6.59 23.20 16.45
N VAL A 172 6.73 23.01 17.76
CA VAL A 172 5.88 23.59 18.79
C VAL A 172 6.65 24.71 19.48
N ASP A 173 6.11 25.92 19.43
CA ASP A 173 6.61 27.07 20.17
C ASP A 173 5.66 27.42 21.33
N VAL A 174 6.16 27.29 22.56
CA VAL A 174 5.41 27.58 23.78
C VAL A 174 5.69 29.00 24.25
N GLU A 175 4.69 29.85 24.07
CA GLU A 175 4.71 31.26 24.47
C GLU A 175 4.34 31.41 25.95
N CYS A 176 4.83 32.49 26.56
CA CYS A 176 4.45 32.85 27.93
C CYS A 176 2.97 33.24 28.01
N LYS A 177 2.39 33.04 29.19
CA LYS A 177 1.04 33.48 29.53
C LYS A 177 0.91 35.01 29.64
#